data_AF-A0A2E4WB67-F1
#
_entry.id   AF-A0A2E4WB67-F1
#
_cell.length_a   1.000
_cell.length_b   1.000
_cell.length_c   1.000
_cell.angle_alpha   90.00
_cell.angle_beta   90.00
_cell.angle_gamma   90.00
#
_symmetry.space_group_name_H-M   'P 1'
#
loop_
_entity.id
_entity.type
_entity.pdbx_description
1 polymer ?
#
loop_
_entity_poly.entity_id
_entity_poly.type
_entity_poly.pdbx_seq_one_letter_code
_entity_poly.pdbx_strand_id
1 'polypeptide(L)'
;MRRTARAKLKLESRKPSYDWMMLKGTRQAILRRVQPISIHGQVSWDVSFSDSKDPEGTVHTVRVGPEAVDHDLAPNDPIRLEYLMGAVTSIRHSES
;
A
#
# COMPACT_ATOMS: atom_id res chain seq x y z
N MET A 1 50.08 -5.29 -25.11
CA MET A 1 48.80 -4.62 -25.44
C MET A 1 47.65 -5.60 -25.22
N ARG A 2 46.83 -5.40 -24.19
CA ARG A 2 45.39 -5.76 -24.08
C ARG A 2 44.91 -5.45 -22.66
N ARG A 3 44.16 -4.35 -22.53
CA ARG A 3 43.46 -3.93 -21.31
C ARG A 3 42.14 -4.71 -21.17
N THR A 4 41.91 -5.19 -19.96
CA THR A 4 40.65 -5.27 -19.18
C THR A 4 39.30 -5.53 -19.89
N ALA A 5 38.55 -6.48 -19.33
CA ALA A 5 37.14 -6.25 -18.99
C ALA A 5 36.75 -7.09 -17.77
N ARG A 6 36.72 -6.49 -16.58
CA ARG A 6 36.03 -7.05 -15.41
C ARG A 6 34.55 -6.75 -15.60
N ALA A 7 33.73 -7.79 -15.78
CA ALA A 7 32.28 -7.65 -15.77
C ALA A 7 31.84 -7.11 -14.39
N LYS A 8 31.32 -5.88 -14.35
CA LYS A 8 30.56 -5.40 -13.20
C LYS A 8 29.19 -6.07 -13.26
N LEU A 9 28.96 -7.09 -12.44
CA LEU A 9 27.62 -7.51 -12.09
C LEU A 9 26.95 -6.32 -11.40
N LYS A 10 26.00 -5.68 -12.07
CA LYS A 10 25.13 -4.66 -11.47
C LYS A 10 24.16 -5.42 -10.57
N LEU A 11 24.49 -5.49 -9.29
CA LEU A 11 23.57 -5.99 -8.27
C LEU A 11 22.45 -4.95 -8.19
N GLU A 12 21.39 -5.16 -8.97
CA GLU A 12 20.13 -4.44 -8.81
C GLU A 12 19.72 -4.64 -7.35
N SER A 13 19.85 -3.58 -6.56
CA SER A 13 19.45 -3.59 -5.17
C SER A 13 17.95 -3.79 -5.14
N ARG A 14 17.51 -5.05 -4.98
CA ARG A 14 16.18 -5.36 -4.48
C ARG A 14 16.06 -4.67 -3.13
N LYS A 15 15.53 -3.44 -3.14
CA LYS A 15 15.25 -2.68 -1.93
C LYS A 15 14.39 -3.60 -1.07
N PRO A 16 14.81 -3.91 0.17
CA PRO A 16 14.03 -4.81 0.98
C PRO A 16 12.67 -4.15 1.22
N SER A 17 11.62 -4.89 0.87
CA SER A 17 10.21 -4.58 1.12
C SER A 17 9.98 -4.48 2.62
N TYR A 18 10.28 -3.33 3.21
CA TYR A 18 10.00 -2.98 4.61
C TYR A 18 9.00 -1.83 4.74
N ASP A 19 8.32 -1.44 3.66
CA ASP A 19 7.29 -0.39 3.73
C ASP A 19 5.99 -0.88 4.42
N TRP A 20 5.88 -2.18 4.71
CA TRP A 20 4.74 -2.74 5.45
C TRP A 20 4.82 -2.47 6.96
N MET A 21 5.96 -1.98 7.49
CA MET A 21 6.15 -1.66 8.91
C MET A 21 6.20 -0.14 9.16
N MET A 22 5.41 0.66 8.43
CA MET A 22 5.31 2.10 8.71
C MET A 22 4.72 2.32 10.11
N LEU A 23 5.57 2.59 11.10
CA LEU A 23 5.12 2.86 12.47
C LEU A 23 4.22 4.10 12.53
N LYS A 24 4.51 5.13 11.73
CA LYS A 24 3.68 6.31 11.56
C LYS A 24 3.95 6.96 10.21
N GLY A 25 3.00 7.76 9.72
CA GLY A 25 3.17 8.55 8.50
C GLY A 25 2.06 8.28 7.50
N THR A 26 2.29 8.63 6.24
CA THR A 26 1.30 8.43 5.18
C THR A 26 1.88 7.75 3.96
N ARG A 27 1.08 6.91 3.30
CA ARG A 27 1.45 6.19 2.08
C ARG A 27 0.45 6.50 0.97
N GLN A 28 0.98 6.71 -0.24
CA GLN A 28 0.16 6.86 -1.45
C GLN A 28 0.01 5.50 -2.12
N ALA A 29 -1.21 5.18 -2.56
CA ALA A 29 -1.53 3.89 -3.14
C ALA A 29 -2.66 4.01 -4.19
N ILE A 30 -2.85 2.94 -4.96
CA ILE A 30 -4.00 2.77 -5.85
C ILE A 30 -4.96 1.77 -5.22
N LEU A 31 -6.20 2.20 -4.99
CA LEU A 31 -7.23 1.33 -4.45
C LEU A 31 -7.56 0.21 -5.45
N ARG A 32 -7.59 -1.04 -5.00
CA ARG A 32 -7.96 -2.19 -5.82
C ARG A 32 -9.34 -2.73 -5.46
N ARG A 33 -9.67 -2.76 -4.17
CA ARG A 33 -10.95 -3.27 -3.71
C ARG A 33 -11.25 -2.79 -2.29
N VAL A 34 -12.53 -2.55 -2.02
CA VAL A 34 -13.09 -2.46 -0.67
C VAL A 34 -14.08 -3.61 -0.52
N GLN A 35 -13.92 -4.43 0.52
CA GLN A 35 -14.81 -5.54 0.81
C GLN A 35 -15.31 -5.46 2.25
N PRO A 36 -16.61 -5.21 2.47
CA PRO A 36 -17.21 -5.37 3.78
C PRO A 36 -17.17 -6.84 4.20
N ILE A 37 -16.78 -7.07 5.44
CA ILE A 37 -16.79 -8.37 6.10
C ILE A 37 -17.49 -8.23 7.46
N SER A 38 -18.08 -9.33 7.93
CA SER A 38 -18.65 -9.40 9.28
C SER A 38 -17.86 -10.42 10.10
N ILE A 39 -17.32 -9.96 11.23
CA ILE A 39 -16.63 -10.82 12.20
C ILE A 39 -17.42 -10.71 13.51
N HIS A 40 -18.09 -11.79 13.91
CA HIS A 40 -18.90 -11.85 15.13
C HIS A 40 -19.95 -10.73 15.27
N GLY A 41 -20.54 -10.28 14.15
CA GLY A 41 -21.54 -9.21 14.13
C GLY A 41 -20.96 -7.79 14.06
N GLN A 42 -19.64 -7.64 14.12
CA GLN A 42 -18.97 -6.37 13.86
C GLN A 42 -18.61 -6.27 12.38
N VAL A 43 -18.97 -5.16 11.74
CA VAL A 43 -18.56 -4.86 10.36
C VAL A 43 -17.13 -4.34 10.38
N SER A 44 -16.30 -4.90 9.51
CA SER A 44 -14.96 -4.40 9.20
C SER A 44 -14.78 -4.44 7.69
N TRP A 45 -13.88 -3.64 7.16
CA TRP A 45 -13.63 -3.57 5.72
C TRP A 45 -12.21 -4.05 5.45
N ASP A 46 -12.10 -5.03 4.55
CA ASP A 46 -10.83 -5.40 3.95
C ASP A 46 -10.60 -4.46 2.75
N VAL A 47 -9.55 -3.65 2.84
CA VAL A 47 -9.16 -2.69 1.81
C VAL A 47 -7.88 -3.18 1.16
N SER A 48 -7.97 -3.48 -0.13
CA SER A 48 -6.85 -3.95 -0.95
C SER A 48 -6.31 -2.83 -1.83
N PHE A 49 -4.99 -2.66 -1.86
CA PHE A 49 -4.32 -1.59 -2.59
C PHE A 49 -2.94 -2.01 -3.10
N SER A 50 -2.44 -1.30 -4.11
CA SER A 50 -1.07 -1.43 -4.64
C SER A 50 -0.32 -0.11 -4.45
N ASP A 51 1.01 -0.15 -4.43
CA ASP A 51 1.81 1.07 -4.31
C ASP A 51 1.57 2.02 -5.49
N SER A 52 1.48 3.34 -5.26
CA SER A 52 1.25 4.28 -6.38
C SER A 52 2.44 4.37 -7.34
N LYS A 53 3.64 4.00 -6.90
CA LYS A 53 4.84 3.93 -7.75
C LYS A 53 4.97 2.62 -8.52
N ASP A 54 4.22 1.59 -8.11
CA ASP A 54 4.13 0.31 -8.78
C ASP A 54 2.69 -0.23 -8.73
N PRO A 55 1.76 0.38 -9.49
CA PRO A 55 0.35 0.02 -9.43
C PRO A 55 0.11 -1.45 -9.74
N GLU A 56 0.80 -2.01 -10.73
CA GLU A 56 0.65 -3.41 -11.12
C GLU A 56 1.50 -4.37 -10.25
N GLY A 57 2.11 -3.84 -9.18
CA GLY A 57 2.90 -4.59 -8.23
C GLY A 57 2.09 -5.37 -7.21
N THR A 58 2.70 -5.63 -6.05
CA THR A 58 2.09 -6.40 -4.97
C THR A 58 0.81 -5.73 -4.45
N VAL A 59 -0.27 -6.51 -4.38
CA VAL A 59 -1.49 -6.10 -3.69
C VAL A 59 -1.37 -6.39 -2.20
N HIS A 60 -1.55 -5.36 -1.39
CA HIS A 60 -1.64 -5.43 0.06
C HIS A 60 -3.10 -5.36 0.49
N THR A 61 -3.46 -6.02 1.59
CA THR A 61 -4.79 -5.91 2.20
C THR A 61 -4.64 -5.51 3.66
N VAL A 62 -5.39 -4.50 4.08
CA VAL A 62 -5.53 -4.09 5.47
C VAL A 62 -6.97 -4.22 5.91
N ARG A 63 -7.17 -4.48 7.20
CA ARG A 63 -8.49 -4.54 7.82
C ARG A 63 -8.69 -3.35 8.72
N VAL A 64 -9.78 -2.63 8.50
CA VAL A 64 -10.12 -1.42 9.23
C VAL A 64 -11.62 -1.39 9.58
N GLY A 65 -12.00 -0.53 10.51
CA GLY A 65 -13.41 -0.21 10.71
C GLY A 65 -13.96 0.63 9.54
N PRO A 66 -15.27 0.59 9.27
CA PRO A 66 -15.89 1.39 8.22
C PRO A 66 -15.66 2.90 8.39
N GLU A 67 -15.47 3.38 9.61
CA GLU A 67 -15.20 4.79 9.94
C GLU A 67 -13.84 5.30 9.43
N ALA A 68 -12.92 4.39 9.13
CA ALA A 68 -11.59 4.74 8.66
C ALA A 68 -11.53 4.93 7.13
N VAL A 69 -12.63 4.72 6.40
CA VAL A 69 -12.65 4.69 4.93
C VAL A 69 -13.67 5.70 4.40
N ASP A 70 -13.26 6.55 3.46
CA ASP A 70 -14.18 7.44 2.75
C ASP A 70 -15.27 6.64 1.99
N HIS A 71 -16.52 7.09 2.06
CA HIS A 71 -17.68 6.33 1.58
C HIS A 71 -17.81 6.22 0.06
N ASP A 72 -17.10 7.05 -0.70
CA ASP A 72 -17.22 7.16 -2.16
C ASP A 72 -15.99 6.63 -2.92
N LEU A 73 -15.08 5.95 -2.23
CA LEU A 73 -13.92 5.33 -2.84
C LEU A 73 -14.31 4.22 -3.84
N ALA A 74 -13.78 4.32 -5.05
CA ALA A 74 -13.96 3.37 -6.13
C ALA A 74 -12.63 2.67 -6.49
N PRO A 75 -12.68 1.44 -7.04
CA PRO A 75 -11.49 0.80 -7.57
C PRO A 75 -10.76 1.67 -8.58
N ASN A 76 -9.43 1.69 -8.48
CA ASN A 76 -8.46 2.51 -9.20
C ASN A 76 -8.33 3.96 -8.74
N ASP A 77 -9.03 4.37 -7.68
CA ASP A 77 -8.82 5.70 -7.10
C ASP A 77 -7.43 5.81 -6.46
N PRO A 78 -6.75 6.96 -6.63
CA PRO A 78 -5.56 7.28 -5.87
C PRO A 78 -5.96 7.59 -4.42
N ILE A 79 -5.37 6.85 -3.48
CA ILE A 79 -5.70 6.95 -2.06
C ILE A 79 -4.47 7.25 -1.22
N ARG A 80 -4.71 7.98 -0.12
CA ARG A 80 -3.75 8.22 0.93
C ARG A 80 -4.13 7.40 2.16
N LEU A 81 -3.21 6.54 2.60
CA LEU A 81 -3.32 5.82 3.86
C LEU A 81 -2.56 6.56 4.94
N GLU A 82 -3.15 6.69 6.12
CA GLU A 82 -2.48 7.18 7.33
C GLU A 82 -2.18 6.02 8.28
N TYR A 83 -0.96 6.01 8.82
CA TYR A 83 -0.48 4.99 9.72
C TYR A 83 -0.23 5.56 11.11
N LEU A 84 -0.64 4.79 12.12
CA LEU A 84 -0.27 4.98 13.51
C LEU A 84 -0.01 3.62 14.16
N MET A 85 1.14 3.49 14.81
CA MET A 85 1.64 2.26 15.42
C MET A 85 1.66 1.04 14.47
N GLY A 86 1.95 1.26 13.18
CA GLY A 86 1.95 0.18 12.18
C GLY A 86 0.57 -0.19 11.64
N ALA A 87 -0.51 0.36 12.21
CA ALA A 87 -1.87 0.14 11.75
C ALA A 87 -2.34 1.29 10.85
N VAL A 88 -3.14 0.98 9.85
CA VAL A 88 -3.85 1.99 9.06
C VAL A 88 -5.02 2.51 9.87
N THR A 89 -5.09 3.83 10.03
CA THR A 89 -6.15 4.50 10.81
C THR A 89 -7.08 5.36 9.96
N SER A 90 -6.69 5.69 8.74
CA SER A 90 -7.48 6.49 7.80
C SER A 90 -7.11 6.16 6.36
N ILE A 91 -8.11 6.10 5.48
CA ILE A 91 -7.98 5.88 4.03
C ILE A 91 -8.91 6.87 3.35
N ARG A 92 -8.32 7.82 2.64
CA ARG A 92 -9.03 8.88 1.91
C ARG A 92 -8.54 8.99 0.48
N HIS A 93 -9.27 9.72 -0.36
CA HIS A 93 -8.73 10.17 -1.65
C HIS A 93 -7.40 10.91 -1.44
N SER A 94 -6.44 10.71 -2.33
CA SER A 94 -5.27 11.59 -2.35
C SER A 94 -5.70 12.95 -2.87
N GLU A 95 -5.35 14.02 -2.14
CA GLU A 95 -5.39 15.37 -2.71
C GLU A 95 -4.50 15.39 -3.96
N SER A 96 -5.03 15.97 -5.05
CA SER A 96 -4.33 16.15 -6.34
C SER A 96 -3.35 17.32 -6.30
#